data_AF-A0AAD8A382-F1
#
_entry.id   AF-A0AAD8A382-F1
#
_cell.length_a   1.000
_cell.length_b   1.000
_cell.length_c   1.000
_cell.angle_alpha   90.00
_cell.angle_beta   90.00
_cell.angle_gamma   90.00
#
_symmetry.space_group_name_H-M   'P 1'
#
loop_
_entity.id
_entity.type
_entity.pdbx_description
1 polymer ?
#
loop_
_entity_poly.entity_id
_entity_poly.type
_entity_poly.pdbx_seq_one_letter_code
_entity_poly.pdbx_strand_id
1 'polypeptide(L)'
;MAALSFTVSGITETEKDTIAVCYQCMNDKHPNTVDLIPGAYRDENGKPWVMPFIHKLEKEMLESPNWNHEYVIFLGLDPYMTLVPPLILGDNCPALKTGRAFGIQTVSGTGALRIGAELLARHSKFNTFYLSDPTWDTHDIIFSYGGFKNSRTYRYWDPVKRGLNFEGLLEDLDNAPENAVIVLQICAHNPTGCDLTRDQWIQIADVMQKRKLFPFFDAAYQGLGSGDLEEDAWPVRYFVQRGFEMFIAQTFSKNMGLYSDRIGCLTLVLNDGRQQEIPALKLMMTVIVRAMYLCPTRIGSELVIKVLQNPQHCEEWQKCLRKMAEQLKEVRQALKDRLVKLGTPGSWEHITEQKGMFSFTALTRKQVAYLAEKYHLYMLLNGRVNMFALNNKNLNRFAEAVHDAVLNCPQYRCLCNLFIGDQSHDMTIAVTVTLNHKIK
;
A
#
# COMPACT_ATOMS: atom_id res chain seq x y z
N MET A 1 -1.54 -40.43 31.46
CA MET A 1 -1.34 -38.98 31.23
C MET A 1 -2.10 -38.60 29.98
N ALA A 2 -3.04 -37.66 30.05
CA ALA A 2 -3.69 -37.15 28.85
C ALA A 2 -2.66 -36.34 28.04
N ALA A 3 -2.55 -36.62 26.75
CA ALA A 3 -1.74 -35.81 25.85
C ALA A 3 -2.28 -34.38 25.80
N LEU A 4 -1.40 -33.40 25.70
CA LEU A 4 -1.77 -32.00 25.48
C LEU A 4 -2.62 -31.93 24.20
N SER A 5 -3.88 -31.48 24.30
CA SER A 5 -4.74 -31.26 23.14
C SER A 5 -4.65 -29.79 22.73
N PHE A 6 -4.17 -29.51 21.52
CA PHE A 6 -4.23 -28.18 20.94
C PHE A 6 -5.69 -27.88 20.54
N THR A 7 -6.37 -27.07 21.34
CA THR A 7 -7.74 -26.64 21.09
C THR A 7 -7.74 -25.21 20.57
N VAL A 8 -8.44 -24.99 19.45
CA VAL A 8 -8.59 -23.68 18.80
C VAL A 8 -9.94 -23.09 19.22
N SER A 9 -10.18 -22.94 20.53
CA SER A 9 -11.47 -22.54 21.10
C SER A 9 -11.65 -21.04 21.30
N GLY A 10 -10.82 -20.20 20.66
CA GLY A 10 -10.83 -18.74 20.88
C GLY A 10 -10.49 -17.90 19.66
N ILE A 11 -10.53 -18.45 18.43
CA ILE A 11 -10.42 -17.60 17.24
C ILE A 11 -11.73 -16.85 17.07
N THR A 12 -11.75 -15.58 17.49
CA THR A 12 -12.71 -14.62 16.97
C THR A 12 -12.32 -14.35 15.51
N GLU A 13 -13.22 -14.59 14.55
CA GLU A 13 -13.00 -14.17 13.16
C GLU A 13 -12.77 -12.65 13.13
N THR A 14 -11.51 -12.23 13.05
CA THR A 14 -11.11 -10.82 12.98
C THR A 14 -10.45 -10.53 11.65
N GLU A 15 -11.13 -10.82 10.55
CA GLU A 15 -10.85 -10.24 9.24
C GLU A 15 -12.20 -10.00 8.51
N LYS A 16 -12.97 -9.04 9.02
CA LYS A 16 -14.43 -9.02 8.80
C LYS A 16 -14.92 -8.42 7.47
N ASP A 17 -14.14 -7.55 6.81
CA ASP A 17 -14.68 -6.76 5.69
C ASP A 17 -13.95 -6.97 4.34
N THR A 18 -12.64 -6.70 4.23
CA THR A 18 -11.91 -6.76 2.95
C THR A 18 -11.95 -8.15 2.32
N ILE A 19 -11.63 -9.20 3.10
CA ILE A 19 -11.59 -10.58 2.63
C ILE A 19 -13.00 -11.07 2.26
N ALA A 20 -14.00 -10.70 3.06
CA ALA A 20 -15.39 -11.06 2.81
C ALA A 20 -15.88 -10.53 1.45
N VAL A 21 -15.60 -9.25 1.13
CA VAL A 21 -15.99 -8.67 -0.16
C VAL A 21 -15.23 -9.33 -1.32
N CYS A 22 -13.96 -9.66 -1.15
CA CYS A 22 -13.20 -10.41 -2.16
C CYS A 22 -13.85 -11.77 -2.45
N TYR A 23 -14.23 -12.54 -1.42
CA TYR A 23 -14.91 -13.82 -1.61
C TYR A 23 -16.30 -13.65 -2.24
N GLN A 24 -17.06 -12.63 -1.87
CA GLN A 24 -18.33 -12.32 -2.51
C GLN A 24 -18.14 -12.08 -4.01
N CYS A 25 -17.16 -11.25 -4.40
CA CYS A 25 -16.86 -10.97 -5.80
C CYS A 25 -16.42 -12.24 -6.57
N MET A 26 -15.59 -13.10 -5.97
CA MET A 26 -15.14 -14.36 -6.61
C MET A 26 -16.28 -15.37 -6.82
N ASN A 27 -17.25 -15.36 -5.90
CA ASN A 27 -18.39 -16.28 -5.92
C ASN A 27 -19.55 -15.78 -6.77
N ASP A 28 -19.64 -14.48 -7.06
CA ASP A 28 -20.63 -13.92 -7.97
C ASP A 28 -20.39 -14.41 -9.41
N LYS A 29 -21.42 -15.01 -10.02
CA LYS A 29 -21.39 -15.56 -11.39
C LYS A 29 -22.18 -14.70 -12.37
N HIS A 30 -22.67 -13.54 -11.93
CA HIS A 30 -23.39 -12.63 -12.81
C HIS A 30 -22.48 -12.19 -13.98
N PRO A 31 -22.97 -12.19 -15.23
CA PRO A 31 -22.13 -11.91 -16.42
C PRO A 31 -21.53 -10.49 -16.41
N ASN A 32 -22.12 -9.60 -15.61
CA ASN A 32 -21.71 -8.21 -15.51
C ASN A 32 -20.89 -7.91 -14.24
N THR A 33 -20.42 -8.90 -13.48
CA THR A 33 -19.59 -8.65 -12.29
C THR A 33 -18.32 -7.89 -12.64
N VAL A 34 -17.99 -6.85 -11.87
CA VAL A 34 -16.74 -6.10 -12.02
C VAL A 34 -16.03 -6.04 -10.68
N ASP A 35 -14.79 -6.53 -10.67
CA ASP A 35 -13.91 -6.48 -9.52
C ASP A 35 -13.07 -5.19 -9.54
N LEU A 36 -13.40 -4.25 -8.66
CA LEU A 36 -12.71 -2.98 -8.47
C LEU A 36 -11.83 -2.96 -7.21
N ILE A 37 -11.65 -4.12 -6.56
CA ILE A 37 -10.93 -4.25 -5.30
C ILE A 37 -9.41 -4.32 -5.48
N PRO A 38 -8.84 -5.18 -6.36
CA PRO A 38 -7.41 -5.45 -6.38
C PRO A 38 -6.61 -4.21 -6.74
N GLY A 39 -5.53 -3.95 -6.01
CA GLY A 39 -4.57 -2.89 -6.31
C GLY A 39 -3.59 -3.30 -7.41
N ALA A 40 -4.10 -3.64 -8.60
CA ALA A 40 -3.31 -4.07 -9.74
C ALA A 40 -3.72 -3.31 -11.01
N TYR A 41 -2.72 -2.93 -11.80
CA TYR A 41 -2.90 -2.30 -13.10
C TYR A 41 -3.64 -3.24 -14.06
N ARG A 42 -4.44 -2.65 -14.94
CA ARG A 42 -5.10 -3.31 -16.06
C ARG A 42 -4.94 -2.46 -17.31
N ASP A 43 -4.81 -3.11 -18.46
CA ASP A 43 -4.84 -2.44 -19.74
C ASP A 43 -6.23 -1.81 -20.03
N GLU A 44 -6.35 -1.11 -21.16
CA GLU A 44 -7.60 -0.50 -21.61
C GLU A 44 -8.76 -1.49 -21.82
N ASN A 45 -8.47 -2.80 -21.85
CA ASN A 45 -9.44 -3.88 -21.98
C ASN A 45 -9.77 -4.55 -20.63
N GLY A 46 -9.21 -4.08 -19.52
CA GLY A 46 -9.41 -4.65 -18.19
C GLY A 46 -8.62 -5.94 -17.95
N LYS A 47 -7.58 -6.23 -18.74
CA LYS A 47 -6.73 -7.43 -18.61
C LYS A 47 -5.44 -7.12 -17.84
N PRO A 48 -4.84 -8.11 -17.15
CA PRO A 48 -3.49 -7.97 -16.62
C PRO A 48 -2.53 -7.57 -17.74
N TRP A 49 -1.65 -6.61 -17.46
CA TRP A 49 -0.68 -6.11 -18.44
C TRP A 49 0.72 -6.38 -17.94
N VAL A 50 1.49 -7.08 -18.77
CA VAL A 50 2.93 -7.24 -18.62
C VAL A 50 3.59 -6.18 -19.49
N MET A 51 4.52 -5.41 -18.92
CA MET A 51 5.24 -4.40 -19.68
C MET A 51 6.01 -5.09 -20.83
N PRO A 52 5.91 -4.63 -22.09
CA PRO A 52 6.47 -5.35 -23.23
C PRO A 52 7.98 -5.64 -23.11
N PHE A 53 8.75 -4.69 -22.55
CA PHE A 53 10.19 -4.87 -22.36
C PHE A 53 10.50 -5.87 -21.23
N ILE A 54 9.67 -5.96 -20.18
CA ILE A 54 9.78 -6.99 -19.14
C ILE A 54 9.61 -8.38 -19.74
N HIS A 55 8.58 -8.57 -20.57
CA HIS A 55 8.35 -9.85 -21.23
C HIS A 55 9.51 -10.28 -22.14
N LYS A 56 10.15 -9.31 -22.80
CA LYS A 56 11.38 -9.54 -23.58
C LYS A 56 12.54 -9.98 -22.67
N LEU A 57 12.77 -9.27 -21.56
CA LEU A 57 13.84 -9.60 -20.61
C LEU A 57 13.64 -10.98 -19.95
N GLU A 58 12.39 -11.36 -19.67
CA GLU A 58 12.07 -12.71 -19.17
C GLU A 58 12.52 -13.81 -20.14
N LYS A 59 12.26 -13.63 -21.44
CA LYS A 59 12.72 -14.59 -22.48
C LYS A 59 14.24 -14.66 -22.52
N GLU A 60 14.92 -13.52 -22.54
CA GLU A 60 16.39 -13.46 -22.53
C GLU A 60 16.99 -14.11 -21.27
N MET A 61 16.32 -14.00 -20.13
CA MET A 61 16.74 -14.65 -18.88
C MET A 61 16.63 -16.17 -18.99
N LEU A 62 15.52 -16.68 -19.52
CA LEU A 62 15.29 -18.11 -19.72
C LEU A 62 16.24 -18.75 -20.73
N GLU A 63 16.68 -17.98 -21.73
CA GLU A 63 17.64 -18.42 -22.74
C GLU A 63 19.11 -18.28 -22.28
N SER A 64 19.36 -17.66 -21.13
CA SER A 64 20.71 -17.43 -20.62
C SER A 64 21.39 -18.74 -20.17
N PRO A 65 22.66 -19.00 -20.55
CA PRO A 65 23.39 -20.17 -20.06
C PRO A 65 23.67 -20.15 -18.55
N ASN A 66 23.52 -18.99 -17.91
CA ASN A 66 23.72 -18.82 -16.46
C ASN A 66 22.41 -19.00 -15.66
N TRP A 67 21.28 -19.27 -16.32
CA TRP A 67 19.99 -19.46 -15.66
C TRP A 67 20.03 -20.63 -14.66
N ASN A 68 19.57 -20.39 -13.43
CA ASN A 68 19.51 -21.40 -12.38
C ASN A 68 18.50 -21.03 -11.28
N HIS A 69 18.25 -21.98 -10.38
CA HIS A 69 17.39 -21.82 -9.21
C HIS A 69 18.16 -21.93 -7.88
N GLU A 70 19.47 -21.68 -7.89
CA GLU A 70 20.29 -21.72 -6.68
C GLU A 70 19.86 -20.64 -5.69
N TYR A 71 20.04 -20.93 -4.41
CA TYR A 71 19.69 -20.00 -3.34
C TYR A 71 20.38 -18.64 -3.50
N VAL A 72 19.66 -17.59 -3.12
CA VAL A 72 20.23 -16.25 -2.94
C VAL A 72 20.88 -16.18 -1.55
N ILE A 73 22.05 -15.57 -1.45
CA ILE A 73 22.75 -15.45 -0.16
C ILE A 73 21.97 -14.49 0.75
N PHE A 74 21.42 -15.05 1.83
CA PHE A 74 20.74 -14.38 2.95
C PHE A 74 19.94 -13.11 2.61
N LEU A 75 20.61 -11.96 2.54
CA LEU A 75 20.01 -10.63 2.41
C LEU A 75 19.67 -10.23 0.97
N GLY A 76 20.16 -10.94 -0.04
CA GLY A 76 19.88 -10.63 -1.45
C GLY A 76 21.07 -10.81 -2.38
N LEU A 77 20.84 -10.53 -3.66
CA LEU A 77 21.91 -10.45 -4.66
C LEU A 77 22.69 -9.14 -4.49
N ASP A 78 24.03 -9.20 -4.50
CA ASP A 78 24.88 -8.00 -4.34
C ASP A 78 24.57 -6.88 -5.35
N PRO A 79 24.36 -7.15 -6.66
CA PRO A 79 23.94 -6.11 -7.59
C PRO A 79 22.60 -5.48 -7.21
N TYR A 80 21.63 -6.27 -6.73
CA TYR A 80 20.33 -5.76 -6.31
C TYR A 80 20.45 -4.83 -5.11
N MET A 81 21.20 -5.25 -4.08
CA MET A 81 21.44 -4.45 -2.86
C MET A 81 22.24 -3.16 -3.15
N THR A 82 22.94 -3.09 -4.27
CA THR A 82 23.70 -1.91 -4.71
C THR A 82 22.85 -0.96 -5.58
N LEU A 83 22.04 -1.50 -6.49
CA LEU A 83 21.30 -0.72 -7.49
C LEU A 83 19.97 -0.17 -6.98
N VAL A 84 19.32 -0.85 -6.05
CA VAL A 84 17.97 -0.47 -5.61
C VAL A 84 17.96 0.72 -4.64
N PRO A 85 18.82 0.83 -3.61
CA PRO A 85 18.80 1.98 -2.70
C PRO A 85 18.95 3.35 -3.38
N PRO A 86 19.83 3.53 -4.40
CA PRO A 86 19.91 4.76 -5.17
C PRO A 86 18.58 5.18 -5.84
N LEU A 87 17.72 4.23 -6.23
CA LEU A 87 16.44 4.54 -6.88
C LEU A 87 15.52 5.42 -6.01
N ILE A 88 15.49 5.17 -4.69
CA ILE A 88 14.65 5.96 -3.77
C ILE A 88 15.44 7.10 -3.12
N LEU A 89 16.72 6.89 -2.81
CA LEU A 89 17.55 7.90 -2.13
C LEU A 89 18.17 8.94 -3.07
N GLY A 90 18.27 8.63 -4.37
CA GLY A 90 19.01 9.39 -5.38
C GLY A 90 20.49 9.01 -5.43
N ASP A 91 21.06 8.98 -6.63
CA ASP A 91 22.47 8.60 -6.87
C ASP A 91 23.49 9.46 -6.10
N ASN A 92 23.12 10.72 -5.86
CA ASN A 92 23.95 11.68 -5.15
C ASN A 92 23.73 11.72 -3.63
N CYS A 93 22.92 10.81 -3.08
CA CYS A 93 22.60 10.74 -1.66
C CYS A 93 23.87 10.71 -0.78
N PRO A 94 24.05 11.69 0.14
CA PRO A 94 25.18 11.72 1.05
C PRO A 94 25.30 10.45 1.91
N ALA A 95 24.18 9.86 2.32
CA ALA A 95 24.15 8.67 3.16
C ALA A 95 24.69 7.42 2.43
N LEU A 96 24.45 7.30 1.12
CA LEU A 96 25.06 6.24 0.31
C LEU A 96 26.57 6.47 0.16
N LYS A 97 26.99 7.69 -0.19
CA LYS A 97 28.41 8.03 -0.40
C LYS A 97 29.27 7.85 0.85
N THR A 98 28.71 8.11 2.02
CA THR A 98 29.40 7.97 3.31
C THR A 98 29.20 6.60 3.96
N GLY A 99 28.53 5.66 3.27
CA GLY A 99 28.35 4.29 3.74
C GLY A 99 27.41 4.15 4.95
N ARG A 100 26.51 5.12 5.17
CA ARG A 100 25.53 5.15 6.27
C ARG A 100 24.17 4.54 5.88
N ALA A 101 23.96 4.33 4.58
CA ALA A 101 22.74 3.74 4.05
C ALA A 101 23.04 2.45 3.30
N PHE A 102 22.16 1.45 3.45
CA PHE A 102 22.24 0.20 2.72
C PHE A 102 20.85 -0.43 2.58
N GLY A 103 20.68 -1.27 1.55
CA GLY A 103 19.46 -2.01 1.30
C GLY A 103 19.65 -3.52 1.43
N ILE A 104 18.55 -4.20 1.74
CA ILE A 104 18.43 -5.66 1.65
C ILE A 104 17.23 -6.03 0.78
N GLN A 105 17.33 -7.13 0.06
CA GLN A 105 16.21 -7.67 -0.70
C GLN A 105 15.19 -8.31 0.23
N THR A 106 13.90 -8.08 -0.06
CA THR A 106 12.79 -8.55 0.77
C THR A 106 11.66 -9.12 -0.08
N VAL A 107 10.76 -9.86 0.57
CA VAL A 107 9.52 -10.35 -0.04
C VAL A 107 8.53 -9.18 -0.17
N SER A 108 8.74 -8.35 -1.21
CA SER A 108 7.96 -7.14 -1.50
C SER A 108 7.99 -6.13 -0.34
N GLY A 109 7.15 -5.11 -0.41
CA GLY A 109 7.05 -4.07 0.62
C GLY A 109 6.53 -4.62 1.94
N THR A 110 5.64 -5.61 1.89
CA THR A 110 5.12 -6.32 3.07
C THR A 110 6.26 -6.95 3.89
N GLY A 111 7.18 -7.65 3.21
CA GLY A 111 8.36 -8.25 3.85
C GLY A 111 9.29 -7.18 4.41
N ALA A 112 9.53 -6.09 3.67
CA ALA A 112 10.34 -4.96 4.14
C ALA A 112 9.76 -4.32 5.41
N LEU A 113 8.46 -4.02 5.43
CA LEU A 113 7.76 -3.49 6.60
C LEU A 113 7.87 -4.45 7.79
N ARG A 114 7.62 -5.75 7.57
CA ARG A 114 7.64 -6.75 8.64
C ARG A 114 9.03 -6.98 9.23
N ILE A 115 10.08 -6.98 8.41
CA ILE A 115 11.47 -7.10 8.88
C ILE A 115 11.89 -5.84 9.64
N GLY A 116 11.59 -4.66 9.09
CA GLY A 116 11.92 -3.39 9.74
C GLY A 116 11.20 -3.22 11.07
N ALA A 117 9.91 -3.60 11.13
CA ALA A 117 9.14 -3.56 12.37
C ALA A 117 9.74 -4.48 13.45
N GLU A 118 10.09 -5.73 13.11
CA GLU A 118 10.73 -6.62 14.09
C GLU A 118 12.12 -6.16 14.50
N LEU A 119 12.92 -5.60 13.59
CA LEU A 119 14.21 -5.03 13.94
C LEU A 119 14.05 -3.91 14.99
N LEU A 120 13.13 -2.96 14.74
CA LEU A 120 12.89 -1.84 15.67
C LEU A 120 12.32 -2.31 17.00
N ALA A 121 11.34 -3.22 17.00
CA ALA A 121 10.70 -3.68 18.23
C ALA A 121 11.64 -4.56 19.07
N ARG A 122 12.32 -5.51 18.43
CA ARG A 122 13.13 -6.53 19.10
C ARG A 122 14.49 -6.03 19.54
N HIS A 123 15.16 -5.26 18.67
CA HIS A 123 16.56 -4.85 18.89
C HIS A 123 16.69 -3.40 19.34
N SER A 124 15.75 -2.53 18.97
CA SER A 124 15.77 -1.11 19.35
C SER A 124 14.68 -0.72 20.36
N LYS A 125 13.86 -1.68 20.81
CA LYS A 125 12.83 -1.54 21.86
C LYS A 125 11.75 -0.49 21.57
N PHE A 126 11.52 -0.17 20.30
CA PHE A 126 10.35 0.63 19.90
C PHE A 126 9.07 -0.15 20.23
N ASN A 127 8.06 0.54 20.75
CA ASN A 127 6.82 -0.11 21.19
C ASN A 127 5.54 0.50 20.61
N THR A 128 5.63 1.72 20.07
CA THR A 128 4.49 2.52 19.61
C THR A 128 4.69 2.90 18.16
N PHE A 129 3.67 2.66 17.35
CA PHE A 129 3.64 3.08 15.96
C PHE A 129 2.36 3.83 15.65
N TYR A 130 2.43 4.71 14.66
CA TYR A 130 1.32 5.51 14.19
C TYR A 130 1.05 5.25 12.71
N LEU A 131 -0.22 5.07 12.38
CA LEU A 131 -0.72 4.91 11.02
C LEU A 131 -1.62 6.10 10.63
N SER A 132 -1.71 6.42 9.34
CA SER A 132 -2.73 7.38 8.88
C SER A 132 -4.14 6.82 9.11
N ASP A 133 -5.10 7.70 9.40
CA ASP A 133 -6.52 7.35 9.40
C ASP A 133 -7.24 7.94 8.17
N PRO A 134 -7.62 7.10 7.18
CA PRO A 134 -7.35 5.67 7.06
C PRO A 134 -5.95 5.38 6.49
N THR A 135 -5.57 4.09 6.43
CA THR A 135 -4.32 3.58 5.84
C THR A 135 -4.56 2.29 5.07
N TRP A 136 -3.53 1.74 4.41
CA TRP A 136 -3.55 0.35 3.93
C TRP A 136 -3.81 -0.60 5.11
N ASP A 137 -4.88 -1.38 4.99
CA ASP A 137 -5.45 -2.25 6.04
C ASP A 137 -4.44 -3.24 6.65
N THR A 138 -3.42 -3.64 5.90
CA THR A 138 -2.42 -4.60 6.37
C THR A 138 -1.33 -3.96 7.25
N HIS A 139 -1.20 -2.63 7.30
CA HIS A 139 -0.16 -1.98 8.11
C HIS A 139 -0.23 -2.37 9.59
N ASP A 140 -1.41 -2.33 10.19
CA ASP A 140 -1.59 -2.63 11.61
C ASP A 140 -1.19 -4.08 11.94
N ILE A 141 -1.62 -5.02 11.09
CA ILE A 141 -1.25 -6.44 11.19
C ILE A 141 0.27 -6.59 11.14
N ILE A 142 0.93 -5.98 10.15
CA ILE A 142 2.38 -6.11 9.96
C ILE A 142 3.15 -5.63 11.18
N PHE A 143 2.83 -4.44 11.71
CA PHE A 143 3.56 -3.86 12.84
C PHE A 143 3.26 -4.59 14.16
N SER A 144 2.02 -4.98 14.39
CA SER A 144 1.62 -5.78 15.55
C SER A 144 2.33 -7.14 15.56
N TYR A 145 2.33 -7.86 14.43
CA TYR A 145 3.07 -9.13 14.29
C TYR A 145 4.59 -8.93 14.23
N GLY A 146 5.06 -7.70 13.96
CA GLY A 146 6.44 -7.27 14.10
C GLY A 146 6.88 -7.09 15.55
N GLY A 147 5.97 -7.13 16.52
CA GLY A 147 6.28 -7.05 17.95
C GLY A 147 6.03 -5.68 18.59
N PHE A 148 5.46 -4.72 17.85
CA PHE A 148 4.93 -3.50 18.45
C PHE A 148 3.71 -3.81 19.33
N LYS A 149 3.52 -3.00 20.37
CA LYS A 149 2.47 -3.23 21.38
C LYS A 149 1.37 -2.17 21.36
N ASN A 150 1.69 -0.97 20.89
CA ASN A 150 0.79 0.17 20.92
C ASN A 150 0.55 0.66 19.49
N SER A 151 -0.58 0.25 18.91
CA SER A 151 -1.09 0.83 17.67
C SER A 151 -1.80 2.15 17.96
N ARG A 152 -1.49 3.18 17.17
CA ARG A 152 -2.09 4.51 17.21
C ARG A 152 -2.34 4.99 15.79
N THR A 153 -3.18 6.01 15.66
CA THR A 153 -3.45 6.66 14.38
C THR A 153 -3.19 8.17 14.46
N TYR A 154 -2.90 8.78 13.31
CA TYR A 154 -2.98 10.23 13.10
C TYR A 154 -4.03 10.54 12.05
N ARG A 155 -4.78 11.62 12.24
CA ARG A 155 -5.79 12.11 11.29
C ARG A 155 -5.14 12.35 9.94
N TYR A 156 -5.79 11.88 8.87
CA TYR A 156 -5.32 12.07 7.50
C TYR A 156 -6.44 12.49 6.56
N TRP A 157 -7.56 11.76 6.55
CA TRP A 157 -8.69 12.08 5.69
C TRP A 157 -9.80 12.82 6.45
N ASP A 158 -10.32 13.88 5.86
CA ASP A 158 -11.53 14.57 6.30
C ASP A 158 -12.71 14.16 5.40
N PRO A 159 -13.70 13.41 5.92
CA PRO A 159 -14.85 12.96 5.13
C PRO A 159 -15.80 14.08 4.71
N VAL A 160 -15.79 15.23 5.42
CA VAL A 160 -16.61 16.39 5.10
C VAL A 160 -15.95 17.18 3.97
N LYS A 161 -14.66 17.47 4.08
CA LYS A 161 -13.89 18.15 3.01
C LYS A 161 -13.63 17.23 1.81
N ARG A 162 -13.71 15.91 2.00
CA ARG A 162 -13.28 14.88 1.04
C ARG A 162 -11.83 15.07 0.60
N GLY A 163 -10.97 15.38 1.57
CA GLY A 163 -9.57 15.73 1.34
C GLY A 163 -8.72 15.53 2.58
N LEU A 164 -7.54 16.14 2.57
CA LEU A 164 -6.57 15.99 3.66
C LEU A 164 -6.99 16.81 4.90
N ASN A 165 -6.95 16.19 6.08
CA ASN A 165 -7.01 16.84 7.38
C ASN A 165 -5.60 17.19 7.87
N PHE A 166 -4.97 18.18 7.24
CA PHE A 166 -3.57 18.48 7.51
C PHE A 166 -3.34 19.08 8.90
N GLU A 167 -4.27 19.91 9.38
CA GLU A 167 -4.17 20.48 10.72
C GLU A 167 -4.23 19.39 11.80
N GLY A 168 -5.17 18.45 11.66
CA GLY A 168 -5.28 17.31 12.57
C GLY A 168 -4.08 16.38 12.51
N LEU A 169 -3.51 16.17 11.32
CA LEU A 169 -2.27 15.41 11.13
C LEU A 169 -1.14 16.01 11.96
N LEU A 170 -0.87 17.30 11.82
CA LEU A 170 0.22 17.97 12.54
C LEU A 170 -0.02 17.96 14.06
N GLU A 171 -1.26 18.17 14.51
CA GLU A 171 -1.62 18.11 15.92
C GLU A 171 -1.35 16.71 16.51
N ASP A 172 -1.71 15.64 15.79
CA ASP A 172 -1.49 14.27 16.28
C ASP A 172 0.00 13.91 16.32
N LEU A 173 0.79 14.36 15.33
CA LEU A 173 2.24 14.19 15.34
C LEU A 173 2.90 15.03 16.46
N ASP A 174 2.47 16.27 16.68
CA ASP A 174 3.00 17.12 17.75
C ASP A 174 2.57 16.64 19.14
N ASN A 175 1.67 15.66 19.26
CA ASN A 175 1.27 15.01 20.51
C ASN A 175 1.83 13.58 20.65
N ALA A 176 2.34 12.96 19.59
CA ALA A 176 2.90 11.61 19.62
C ALA A 176 4.08 11.49 20.61
N PRO A 177 4.25 10.39 21.36
CA PRO A 177 5.37 10.25 22.29
C PRO A 177 6.73 10.20 21.55
N GLU A 178 7.80 10.67 22.19
CA GLU A 178 9.16 10.56 21.63
C GLU A 178 9.48 9.09 21.30
N ASN A 179 10.25 8.87 20.22
CA ASN A 179 10.56 7.55 19.68
C ASN A 179 9.34 6.75 19.19
N ALA A 180 8.18 7.37 18.93
CA ALA A 180 7.14 6.68 18.16
C ALA A 180 7.57 6.51 16.70
N VAL A 181 7.24 5.36 16.11
CA VAL A 181 7.43 5.11 14.68
C VAL A 181 6.25 5.65 13.90
N ILE A 182 6.49 6.54 12.94
CA ILE A 182 5.45 7.11 12.08
C ILE A 182 5.55 6.45 10.71
N VAL A 183 4.52 5.67 10.35
CA VAL A 183 4.45 5.03 9.03
C VAL A 183 3.91 6.03 8.02
N LEU A 184 4.69 6.31 6.98
CA LEU A 184 4.44 7.38 6.02
C LEU A 184 4.44 6.82 4.59
N GLN A 185 3.34 7.00 3.85
CA GLN A 185 3.31 6.64 2.43
C GLN A 185 3.87 7.80 1.60
N ILE A 186 4.85 7.52 0.74
CA ILE A 186 5.62 8.58 0.07
C ILE A 186 4.81 9.36 -0.99
N CYS A 187 3.86 8.67 -1.64
CA CYS A 187 3.01 9.19 -2.70
C CYS A 187 1.88 8.20 -2.98
N ALA A 188 0.89 8.61 -3.75
CA ALA A 188 -0.27 7.82 -4.15
C ALA A 188 -0.90 7.09 -2.95
N HIS A 189 -1.21 7.83 -1.87
CA HIS A 189 -1.66 7.28 -0.59
C HIS A 189 -2.77 6.22 -0.76
N ASN A 190 -2.57 5.03 -0.21
CA ASN A 190 -3.57 3.99 -0.13
C ASN A 190 -4.24 4.04 1.25
N PRO A 191 -5.57 4.27 1.34
CA PRO A 191 -6.56 4.17 0.26
C PRO A 191 -6.99 5.51 -0.37
N THR A 192 -6.52 6.65 0.15
CA THR A 192 -7.20 7.94 -0.09
C THR A 192 -6.92 8.52 -1.47
N GLY A 193 -5.72 8.30 -2.00
CA GLY A 193 -5.16 9.01 -3.14
C GLY A 193 -4.79 10.47 -2.82
N CYS A 194 -5.00 10.95 -1.60
CA CYS A 194 -4.64 12.31 -1.21
C CYS A 194 -3.17 12.35 -0.84
N ASP A 195 -2.36 13.06 -1.62
CA ASP A 195 -0.93 13.21 -1.36
C ASP A 195 -0.64 14.57 -0.72
N LEU A 196 0.38 14.58 0.13
CA LEU A 196 0.93 15.78 0.76
C LEU A 196 1.72 16.61 -0.26
N THR A 197 1.58 17.92 -0.19
CA THR A 197 2.44 18.87 -0.91
C THR A 197 3.85 18.94 -0.30
N ARG A 198 4.81 19.51 -1.02
CA ARG A 198 6.19 19.69 -0.50
C ARG A 198 6.21 20.53 0.77
N ASP A 199 5.43 21.62 0.84
CA ASP A 199 5.36 22.48 2.02
C ASP A 199 4.75 21.76 3.23
N GLN A 200 3.81 20.84 3.00
CA GLN A 200 3.25 20.00 4.05
C GLN A 200 4.25 18.96 4.54
N TRP A 201 5.02 18.34 3.64
CA TRP A 201 6.12 17.44 4.01
C TRP A 201 7.22 18.14 4.81
N ILE A 202 7.53 19.40 4.49
CA ILE A 202 8.49 20.22 5.26
C ILE A 202 8.01 20.38 6.71
N GLN A 203 6.74 20.77 6.90
CA GLN A 203 6.15 20.93 8.22
C GLN A 203 6.09 19.62 9.01
N ILE A 204 5.79 18.49 8.34
CA ILE A 204 5.84 17.16 8.97
C ILE A 204 7.26 16.85 9.44
N ALA A 205 8.28 17.09 8.61
CA ALA A 205 9.67 16.91 9.02
C ALA A 205 10.04 17.78 10.22
N ASP A 206 9.57 19.02 10.28
CA ASP A 206 9.80 19.92 11.42
C ASP A 206 9.22 19.36 12.73
N VAL A 207 7.96 18.94 12.70
CA VAL A 207 7.30 18.34 13.88
C VAL A 207 7.99 17.03 14.27
N MET A 208 8.29 16.15 13.32
CA MET A 208 8.94 14.87 13.61
C MET A 208 10.34 15.05 14.22
N GLN A 209 11.12 16.03 13.74
CA GLN A 209 12.43 16.33 14.29
C GLN A 209 12.30 16.93 15.71
N LYS A 210 11.39 17.88 15.92
CA LYS A 210 11.09 18.47 17.25
C LYS A 210 10.68 17.40 18.25
N ARG A 211 9.84 16.45 17.83
CA ARG A 211 9.28 15.40 18.69
C ARG A 211 10.12 14.12 18.75
N LYS A 212 11.29 14.07 18.08
CA LYS A 212 12.17 12.88 17.97
C LYS A 212 11.41 11.63 17.53
N LEU A 213 10.60 11.77 16.48
CA LEU A 213 9.82 10.69 15.91
C LEU A 213 10.63 9.95 14.85
N PHE A 214 10.40 8.64 14.73
CA PHE A 214 11.14 7.79 13.79
C PHE A 214 10.32 7.58 12.50
N PRO A 215 10.76 8.09 11.34
CA PRO A 215 10.09 7.85 10.07
C PRO A 215 10.31 6.42 9.54
N PHE A 216 9.21 5.78 9.17
CA PHE A 216 9.21 4.53 8.40
C PHE A 216 8.40 4.75 7.12
N PHE A 217 9.09 4.92 5.99
CA PHE A 217 8.46 5.16 4.71
C PHE A 217 7.99 3.86 4.03
N ASP A 218 6.76 3.87 3.51
CA ASP A 218 6.24 2.88 2.57
C ASP A 218 6.22 3.47 1.15
N ALA A 219 7.02 2.88 0.28
CA ALA A 219 7.30 3.28 -1.09
C ALA A 219 6.73 2.27 -2.10
N ALA A 220 5.42 2.07 -2.06
CA ALA A 220 4.74 1.09 -2.90
C ALA A 220 4.38 1.57 -4.32
N TYR A 221 4.34 2.90 -4.53
CA TYR A 221 3.77 3.52 -5.73
C TYR A 221 4.70 4.53 -6.40
N GLN A 222 6.01 4.50 -6.11
CA GLN A 222 6.98 5.41 -6.74
C GLN A 222 6.88 5.36 -8.27
N GLY A 223 6.64 6.52 -8.89
CA GLY A 223 6.43 6.71 -10.32
C GLY A 223 4.96 6.61 -10.78
N LEU A 224 4.02 6.23 -9.90
CA LEU A 224 2.59 6.14 -10.20
C LEU A 224 1.77 7.30 -9.63
N GLY A 225 2.35 8.11 -8.73
CA GLY A 225 1.70 9.31 -8.20
C GLY A 225 1.76 10.45 -9.20
N SER A 226 2.97 10.83 -9.60
CA SER A 226 3.23 11.90 -10.57
C SER A 226 3.45 11.42 -12.00
N GLY A 227 3.85 10.16 -12.19
CA GLY A 227 4.42 9.66 -13.45
C GLY A 227 5.95 9.75 -13.50
N ASP A 228 6.58 10.23 -12.43
CA ASP A 228 8.02 10.47 -12.33
C ASP A 228 8.59 9.87 -11.03
N LEU A 229 9.73 9.17 -11.15
CA LEU A 229 10.36 8.47 -10.04
C LEU A 229 11.02 9.40 -9.03
N GLU A 230 11.52 10.54 -9.50
CA GLU A 230 12.28 11.50 -8.70
C GLU A 230 11.34 12.38 -7.88
N GLU A 231 10.27 12.85 -8.51
CA GLU A 231 9.20 13.62 -7.87
C GLU A 231 8.52 12.82 -6.75
N ASP A 232 8.19 11.55 -7.01
CA ASP A 232 7.54 10.68 -6.03
C ASP A 232 8.50 10.28 -4.88
N ALA A 233 9.82 10.31 -5.10
CA ALA A 233 10.83 10.02 -4.08
C ALA A 233 11.23 11.25 -3.23
N TRP A 234 10.80 12.44 -3.63
CA TRP A 234 11.23 13.70 -3.01
C TRP A 234 11.07 13.72 -1.49
N PRO A 235 9.96 13.25 -0.87
CA PRO A 235 9.80 13.28 0.58
C PRO A 235 10.89 12.48 1.32
N VAL A 236 11.23 11.29 0.82
CA VAL A 236 12.29 10.46 1.40
C VAL A 236 13.62 11.20 1.35
N ARG A 237 13.96 11.75 0.18
CA ARG A 237 15.24 12.44 -0.03
C ARG A 237 15.36 13.69 0.82
N TYR A 238 14.26 14.43 0.98
CA TYR A 238 14.19 15.57 1.89
C TYR A 238 14.47 15.16 3.34
N PHE A 239 13.91 14.04 3.81
CA PHE A 239 14.19 13.51 5.15
C PHE A 239 15.66 13.05 5.30
N VAL A 240 16.27 12.43 4.28
CA VAL A 240 17.72 12.15 4.32
C VAL A 240 18.51 13.45 4.48
N GLN A 241 18.20 14.48 3.69
CA GLN A 241 18.91 15.76 3.71
C GLN A 241 18.80 16.45 5.06
N ARG A 242 17.65 16.30 5.73
CA ARG A 242 17.39 16.78 7.09
C ARG A 242 18.13 15.99 8.19
N GLY A 243 18.81 14.90 7.82
CA GLY A 243 19.61 14.09 8.74
C GLY A 243 18.79 13.05 9.51
N PHE A 244 17.61 12.65 9.03
CA PHE A 244 16.83 11.60 9.68
C PHE A 244 17.50 10.23 9.58
N GLU A 245 17.53 9.52 10.69
CA GLU A 245 17.62 8.06 10.71
C GLU A 245 16.25 7.48 10.39
N MET A 246 16.19 6.55 9.44
CA MET A 246 14.91 6.11 8.87
C MET A 246 14.96 4.78 8.16
N PHE A 247 13.80 4.13 8.04
CA PHE A 247 13.59 2.93 7.23
C PHE A 247 12.70 3.24 6.03
N ILE A 248 12.97 2.59 4.90
CA ILE A 248 12.18 2.68 3.68
C ILE A 248 11.86 1.28 3.18
N ALA A 249 10.58 0.93 3.13
CA ALA A 249 10.07 -0.28 2.52
C ALA A 249 9.64 0.02 1.08
N GLN A 250 10.33 -0.54 0.09
CA GLN A 250 10.04 -0.34 -1.32
C GLN A 250 9.54 -1.65 -1.95
N THR A 251 8.63 -1.56 -2.93
CA THR A 251 8.22 -2.72 -3.73
C THR A 251 8.18 -2.44 -5.22
N PHE A 252 8.45 -3.48 -6.00
CA PHE A 252 8.35 -3.47 -7.46
C PHE A 252 7.04 -4.03 -7.99
N SER A 253 6.10 -4.38 -7.11
CA SER A 253 4.84 -4.99 -7.50
C SER A 253 3.98 -4.11 -8.39
N LYS A 254 3.97 -2.79 -8.16
CA LYS A 254 3.08 -1.86 -8.88
C LYS A 254 3.81 -1.10 -9.97
N ASN A 255 4.97 -0.53 -9.66
CA ASN A 255 5.72 0.31 -10.60
C ASN A 255 6.38 -0.51 -11.73
N MET A 256 6.74 -1.78 -11.54
CA MET A 256 7.24 -2.68 -12.59
C MET A 256 6.25 -3.80 -12.95
N GLY A 257 5.07 -3.85 -12.30
CA GLY A 257 4.08 -4.90 -12.54
C GLY A 257 4.45 -6.28 -12.00
N LEU A 258 5.47 -6.39 -11.16
CA LEU A 258 5.98 -7.66 -10.61
C LEU A 258 5.19 -8.08 -9.35
N TYR A 259 3.86 -8.19 -9.48
CA TYR A 259 2.95 -8.41 -8.36
C TYR A 259 3.26 -9.70 -7.60
N SER A 260 3.33 -10.81 -8.33
CA SER A 260 3.45 -12.15 -7.76
C SER A 260 4.90 -12.62 -7.57
N ASP A 261 5.87 -11.93 -8.16
CA ASP A 261 7.30 -12.21 -7.92
C ASP A 261 7.75 -11.81 -6.52
N ARG A 262 6.95 -10.98 -5.84
CA ARG A 262 7.16 -10.51 -4.47
C ARG A 262 8.54 -9.87 -4.27
N ILE A 263 8.91 -8.93 -5.14
CA ILE A 263 10.21 -8.24 -5.08
C ILE A 263 10.09 -6.89 -4.38
N GLY A 264 11.00 -6.66 -3.43
CA GLY A 264 11.08 -5.42 -2.67
C GLY A 264 12.45 -5.21 -2.01
N CYS A 265 12.58 -4.07 -1.34
CA CYS A 265 13.80 -3.68 -0.65
C CYS A 265 13.47 -3.01 0.67
N LEU A 266 14.17 -3.37 1.74
CA LEU A 266 14.23 -2.58 2.96
C LEU A 266 15.54 -1.79 2.93
N THR A 267 15.44 -0.46 2.81
CA THR A 267 16.60 0.45 2.89
C THR A 267 16.64 1.09 4.26
N LEU A 268 17.81 1.09 4.88
CA LEU A 268 18.08 1.74 6.16
C LEU A 268 19.00 2.92 5.91
N VAL A 269 18.74 4.04 6.59
CA VAL A 269 19.62 5.22 6.62
C VAL A 269 19.95 5.49 8.08
N LEU A 270 21.23 5.42 8.44
CA LEU A 270 21.71 5.70 9.79
C LEU A 270 22.16 7.16 9.95
N ASN A 271 22.12 7.64 11.19
CA ASN A 271 22.76 8.90 11.57
C ASN A 271 24.26 8.90 11.24
N ASP A 272 24.81 10.11 11.07
CA ASP A 272 26.24 10.31 10.84
C ASP A 272 27.08 9.69 11.97
N GLY A 273 28.17 8.99 11.60
CA GLY A 273 29.07 8.36 12.56
C GLY A 273 28.61 7.01 13.12
N ARG A 274 27.55 6.40 12.56
CA ARG A 274 27.05 5.06 12.97
C ARG A 274 27.30 3.95 11.94
N GLN A 275 28.06 4.21 10.87
CA GLN A 275 28.33 3.21 9.83
C GLN A 275 28.96 1.88 10.35
N GLN A 276 29.69 1.93 11.46
CA GLN A 276 30.27 0.76 12.13
C GLN A 276 29.24 -0.25 12.65
N GLU A 277 27.96 0.15 12.79
CA GLU A 277 26.88 -0.73 13.26
C GLU A 277 26.28 -1.60 12.14
N ILE A 278 26.56 -1.27 10.88
CA ILE A 278 25.98 -1.95 9.71
C ILE A 278 26.23 -3.47 9.70
N PRO A 279 27.43 -3.99 10.01
CA PRO A 279 27.64 -5.44 10.07
C PRO A 279 26.74 -6.14 11.09
N ALA A 280 26.54 -5.53 12.27
CA ALA A 280 25.66 -6.08 13.31
C ALA A 280 24.18 -6.02 12.87
N LEU A 281 23.76 -4.92 12.25
CA LEU A 281 22.40 -4.78 11.69
C LEU A 281 22.12 -5.81 10.59
N LYS A 282 23.08 -6.02 9.67
CA LYS A 282 22.99 -7.04 8.62
C LYS A 282 22.88 -8.45 9.21
N LEU A 283 23.63 -8.74 10.28
CA LEU A 283 23.54 -10.02 10.98
C LEU A 283 22.16 -10.22 11.63
N MET A 284 21.64 -9.20 12.34
CA MET A 284 20.30 -9.26 12.95
C MET A 284 19.21 -9.48 11.90
N MET A 285 19.25 -8.73 10.80
CA MET A 285 18.31 -8.92 9.69
C MET A 285 18.47 -10.29 9.03
N THR A 286 19.69 -10.83 8.92
CA THR A 286 19.91 -12.19 8.42
C THR A 286 19.19 -13.21 9.28
N VAL A 287 19.22 -13.07 10.61
CA VAL A 287 18.50 -13.96 11.52
C VAL A 287 16.99 -13.85 11.32
N ILE A 288 16.44 -12.63 11.23
CA ILE A 288 15.01 -12.38 10.99
C ILE A 288 14.58 -13.00 9.65
N VAL A 289 15.29 -12.67 8.57
CA VAL A 289 15.02 -13.19 7.21
C VAL A 289 15.07 -14.72 7.19
N ARG A 290 16.10 -15.31 7.80
CA ARG A 290 16.26 -16.77 7.84
C ARG A 290 15.11 -17.46 8.56
N ALA A 291 14.64 -16.87 9.67
CA ALA A 291 13.52 -17.40 10.43
C ALA A 291 12.18 -17.24 9.70
N MET A 292 12.02 -16.19 8.87
CA MET A 292 10.77 -15.94 8.15
C MET A 292 10.64 -16.73 6.86
N TYR A 293 11.67 -16.71 6.00
CA TYR A 293 11.57 -17.27 4.64
C TYR A 293 12.91 -17.74 4.06
N LEU A 294 13.93 -17.94 4.90
CA LEU A 294 15.29 -18.38 4.53
C LEU A 294 16.08 -17.36 3.69
N CYS A 295 15.65 -17.09 2.46
CA CYS A 295 16.30 -16.18 1.52
C CYS A 295 15.27 -15.61 0.51
N PRO A 296 15.49 -14.42 -0.06
CA PRO A 296 14.56 -13.82 -1.02
C PRO A 296 14.63 -14.50 -2.40
N THR A 297 13.67 -14.17 -3.28
CA THR A 297 13.49 -14.80 -4.60
C THR A 297 14.51 -14.30 -5.64
N ARG A 298 15.16 -15.21 -6.37
CA ARG A 298 16.16 -14.87 -7.41
C ARG A 298 15.59 -14.20 -8.65
N ILE A 299 14.58 -14.81 -9.27
CA ILE A 299 14.13 -14.49 -10.64
C ILE A 299 13.73 -13.01 -10.76
N GLY A 300 12.78 -12.56 -9.94
CA GLY A 300 12.34 -11.17 -10.02
C GLY A 300 13.43 -10.15 -9.64
N SER A 301 14.40 -10.49 -8.78
CA SER A 301 15.53 -9.59 -8.52
C SER A 301 16.50 -9.47 -9.69
N GLU A 302 16.75 -10.55 -10.43
CA GLU A 302 17.58 -10.49 -11.63
C GLU A 302 16.93 -9.65 -12.73
N LEU A 303 15.61 -9.70 -12.84
CA LEU A 303 14.85 -8.84 -13.75
C LEU A 303 14.99 -7.36 -13.35
N VAL A 304 14.81 -7.02 -12.07
CA VAL A 304 15.03 -5.65 -11.57
C VAL A 304 16.47 -5.20 -11.82
N ILE A 305 17.47 -6.06 -11.56
CA ILE A 305 18.88 -5.76 -11.84
C ILE A 305 19.06 -5.44 -13.33
N LYS A 306 18.57 -6.28 -14.25
CA LYS A 306 18.68 -6.06 -15.70
C LYS A 306 18.08 -4.73 -16.13
N VAL A 307 16.94 -4.35 -15.56
CA VAL A 307 16.32 -3.05 -15.83
C VAL A 307 17.22 -1.92 -15.32
N LEU A 308 17.66 -1.96 -14.07
CA LEU A 308 18.40 -0.88 -13.44
C LEU A 308 19.85 -0.73 -13.95
N GLN A 309 20.48 -1.80 -14.46
CA GLN A 309 21.84 -1.75 -15.01
C GLN A 309 21.90 -1.15 -16.41
N ASN A 310 20.79 -1.12 -17.15
CA ASN A 310 20.75 -0.65 -18.52
C ASN A 310 19.94 0.65 -18.62
N PRO A 311 20.57 1.81 -18.92
CA PRO A 311 19.86 3.08 -19.08
C PRO A 311 18.69 3.03 -20.06
N GLN A 312 18.79 2.23 -21.14
CA GLN A 312 17.72 2.08 -22.11
C GLN A 312 16.50 1.36 -21.51
N HIS A 313 16.70 0.31 -20.71
CA HIS A 313 15.60 -0.39 -20.03
C HIS A 313 14.97 0.48 -18.94
N CYS A 314 15.78 1.26 -18.22
CA CYS A 314 15.27 2.29 -17.31
C CYS A 314 14.37 3.30 -18.04
N GLU A 315 14.77 3.77 -19.23
CA GLU A 315 13.95 4.70 -20.01
C GLU A 315 12.64 4.07 -20.49
N GLU A 316 12.69 2.82 -20.97
CA GLU A 316 11.50 2.04 -21.36
C GLU A 316 10.53 1.84 -20.19
N TRP A 317 11.07 1.53 -19.01
CA TRP A 317 10.31 1.42 -17.77
C TRP A 317 9.64 2.74 -17.39
N GLN A 318 10.37 3.86 -17.40
CA GLN A 318 9.81 5.18 -17.10
C GLN A 318 8.76 5.61 -18.12
N LYS A 319 8.91 5.26 -19.41
CA LYS A 319 7.85 5.47 -20.41
C LYS A 319 6.58 4.70 -20.06
N CYS A 320 6.70 3.46 -19.59
CA CYS A 320 5.56 2.68 -19.11
C CYS A 320 4.89 3.35 -17.89
N LEU A 321 5.67 3.83 -16.92
CA LEU A 321 5.15 4.56 -15.76
C LEU A 321 4.35 5.80 -16.15
N ARG A 322 4.89 6.64 -17.05
CA ARG A 322 4.20 7.83 -17.57
C ARG A 322 2.88 7.46 -18.24
N LYS A 323 2.88 6.45 -19.12
CA LYS A 323 1.65 5.95 -19.75
C LYS A 323 0.59 5.53 -18.72
N MET A 324 1.00 4.77 -17.70
CA MET A 324 0.06 4.33 -16.65
C MET A 324 -0.48 5.51 -15.84
N ALA A 325 0.35 6.50 -15.52
CA ALA A 325 -0.06 7.71 -14.81
C ALA A 325 -1.00 8.60 -15.65
N GLU A 326 -0.76 8.72 -16.96
CA GLU A 326 -1.64 9.42 -17.90
C GLU A 326 -3.01 8.75 -17.98
N GLN A 327 -3.06 7.43 -18.12
CA GLN A 327 -4.31 6.67 -18.11
C GLN A 327 -5.12 6.91 -16.83
N LEU A 328 -4.47 6.99 -15.66
CA LEU A 328 -5.17 7.32 -14.41
C LEU A 328 -5.82 8.70 -14.45
N LYS A 329 -5.11 9.71 -14.97
CA LYS A 329 -5.65 11.08 -15.10
C LYS A 329 -6.86 11.09 -16.02
N GLU A 330 -6.78 10.40 -17.17
CA GLU A 330 -7.88 10.30 -18.12
C GLU A 330 -9.11 9.62 -17.50
N VAL A 331 -8.93 8.48 -16.84
CA VAL A 331 -10.05 7.74 -16.22
C VAL A 331 -10.69 8.55 -15.08
N ARG A 332 -9.89 9.27 -14.27
CA ARG A 332 -10.39 10.16 -13.22
C ARG A 332 -11.24 11.29 -13.77
N GLN A 333 -10.73 11.99 -14.78
CA GLN A 333 -11.46 13.07 -15.43
C GLN A 333 -12.76 12.55 -16.06
N ALA A 334 -12.67 11.43 -16.78
CA ALA A 334 -13.80 10.80 -17.43
C ALA A 334 -14.88 10.35 -16.44
N LEU A 335 -14.51 9.89 -15.23
CA LEU A 335 -15.45 9.54 -14.17
C LEU A 335 -16.14 10.79 -13.62
N LYS A 336 -15.38 11.81 -13.27
CA LYS A 336 -15.90 13.10 -12.78
C LYS A 336 -16.91 13.69 -13.77
N ASP A 337 -16.55 13.78 -15.05
CA ASP A 337 -17.41 14.37 -16.08
C ASP A 337 -18.76 13.65 -16.19
N ARG A 338 -18.77 12.32 -16.06
CA ARG A 338 -19.99 11.52 -16.08
C ARG A 338 -20.87 11.77 -14.86
N LEU A 339 -20.28 11.84 -13.66
CA LEU A 339 -21.02 12.12 -12.44
C LEU A 339 -21.62 13.53 -12.45
N VAL A 340 -20.87 14.52 -12.95
CA VAL A 340 -21.35 15.89 -13.14
C VAL A 340 -22.48 15.92 -14.17
N LYS A 341 -22.32 15.25 -15.31
CA LYS A 341 -23.34 15.17 -16.36
C LYS A 341 -24.64 14.50 -15.89
N LEU A 342 -24.54 13.49 -15.02
CA LEU A 342 -25.70 12.84 -14.39
C LEU A 342 -26.37 13.71 -13.33
N GLY A 343 -25.74 14.82 -12.90
CA GLY A 343 -26.25 15.64 -11.80
C GLY A 343 -26.16 14.92 -10.45
N THR A 344 -25.17 14.03 -10.27
CA THR A 344 -24.99 13.29 -9.01
C THR A 344 -24.78 14.25 -7.84
N PRO A 345 -25.57 14.17 -6.75
CA PRO A 345 -25.46 15.09 -5.61
C PRO A 345 -24.06 15.16 -4.99
N GLY A 346 -23.68 16.36 -4.57
CA GLY A 346 -22.38 16.66 -3.94
C GLY A 346 -21.28 17.04 -4.94
N SER A 347 -20.09 17.34 -4.41
CA SER A 347 -18.90 17.61 -5.22
C SER A 347 -18.11 16.33 -5.50
N TRP A 348 -17.56 16.23 -6.72
CA TRP A 348 -16.74 15.11 -7.18
C TRP A 348 -15.35 15.55 -7.65
N GLU A 349 -14.94 16.77 -7.28
CA GLU A 349 -13.63 17.35 -7.60
C GLU A 349 -12.46 16.52 -7.05
N HIS A 350 -12.65 15.92 -5.87
CA HIS A 350 -11.64 15.09 -5.20
C HIS A 350 -11.14 13.92 -6.06
N ILE A 351 -11.96 13.40 -6.99
CA ILE A 351 -11.56 12.29 -7.87
C ILE A 351 -10.35 12.67 -8.73
N THR A 352 -10.31 13.91 -9.23
CA THR A 352 -9.24 14.44 -10.08
C THR A 352 -8.07 15.03 -9.29
N GLU A 353 -8.30 15.44 -8.04
CA GLU A 353 -7.24 15.92 -7.14
C GLU A 353 -6.43 14.76 -6.53
N GLN A 354 -7.07 13.61 -6.33
CA GLN A 354 -6.44 12.38 -5.88
C GLN A 354 -5.51 11.79 -6.95
N LYS A 355 -4.42 11.17 -6.49
CA LYS A 355 -3.36 10.55 -7.31
C LYS A 355 -3.27 9.04 -7.09
N GLY A 356 -2.51 8.37 -7.94
CA GLY A 356 -2.23 6.95 -7.82
C GLY A 356 -3.35 6.02 -8.27
N MET A 357 -3.24 4.75 -7.88
CA MET A 357 -4.14 3.69 -8.37
C MET A 357 -5.56 3.78 -7.81
N PHE A 358 -5.74 4.43 -6.66
CA PHE A 358 -7.01 4.40 -5.94
C PHE A 358 -7.68 5.75 -5.89
N SER A 359 -9.01 5.74 -5.93
CA SER A 359 -9.81 6.88 -5.51
C SER A 359 -10.62 6.50 -4.29
N PHE A 360 -10.68 7.43 -3.34
CA PHE A 360 -11.55 7.31 -2.19
C PHE A 360 -12.83 8.08 -2.48
N THR A 361 -13.86 7.34 -2.85
CA THR A 361 -15.09 7.88 -3.46
C THR A 361 -15.95 8.69 -2.50
N ALA A 362 -15.71 8.55 -1.19
CA ALA A 362 -16.58 9.03 -0.11
C ALA A 362 -17.98 8.40 -0.07
N LEU A 363 -18.18 7.29 -0.80
CA LEU A 363 -19.39 6.47 -0.65
C LEU A 363 -19.40 5.80 0.73
N THR A 364 -20.58 5.81 1.36
CA THR A 364 -20.78 5.11 2.63
C THR A 364 -20.73 3.60 2.43
N ARG A 365 -20.44 2.86 3.52
CA ARG A 365 -20.50 1.38 3.53
C ARG A 365 -21.79 0.83 2.92
N LYS A 366 -22.93 1.46 3.23
CA LYS A 366 -24.25 1.08 2.70
C LYS A 366 -24.37 1.29 1.19
N GLN A 367 -23.88 2.42 0.69
CA GLN A 367 -23.87 2.69 -0.75
C GLN A 367 -22.95 1.72 -1.48
N VAL A 368 -21.78 1.38 -0.92
CA VAL A 368 -20.90 0.37 -1.51
C VAL A 368 -21.56 -1.01 -1.53
N ALA A 369 -22.21 -1.43 -0.44
CA ALA A 369 -22.97 -2.68 -0.40
C ALA A 369 -24.09 -2.70 -1.46
N TYR A 370 -24.79 -1.58 -1.62
CA TYR A 370 -25.82 -1.41 -2.65
C TYR A 370 -25.27 -1.57 -4.08
N LEU A 371 -24.06 -1.06 -4.35
CA LEU A 371 -23.37 -1.28 -5.64
C LEU A 371 -23.06 -2.76 -5.86
N ALA A 372 -22.63 -3.48 -4.83
CA ALA A 372 -22.37 -4.92 -4.93
C ALA A 372 -23.66 -5.72 -5.19
N GLU A 373 -24.70 -5.48 -4.40
CA GLU A 373 -25.96 -6.25 -4.46
C GLU A 373 -26.77 -5.99 -5.72
N LYS A 374 -26.95 -4.73 -6.12
CA LYS A 374 -27.81 -4.36 -7.26
C LYS A 374 -27.05 -4.33 -8.57
N TYR A 375 -25.79 -3.91 -8.53
CA TYR A 375 -25.00 -3.66 -9.73
C TYR A 375 -23.85 -4.63 -9.92
N HIS A 376 -23.58 -5.59 -9.03
CA HIS A 376 -22.44 -6.52 -9.15
C HIS A 376 -21.09 -5.77 -9.32
N LEU A 377 -20.97 -4.60 -8.69
CA LEU A 377 -19.76 -3.77 -8.69
C LEU A 377 -19.12 -3.86 -7.32
N TYR A 378 -17.97 -4.53 -7.24
CA TYR A 378 -17.31 -4.82 -5.97
C TYR A 378 -16.13 -3.89 -5.76
N MET A 379 -16.15 -3.17 -4.64
CA MET A 379 -15.07 -2.27 -4.19
C MET A 379 -14.95 -2.40 -2.67
N LEU A 380 -13.90 -1.83 -2.05
CA LEU A 380 -13.79 -1.91 -0.59
C LEU A 380 -14.92 -1.14 0.09
N LEU A 381 -15.46 -1.69 1.18
CA LEU A 381 -16.56 -1.08 1.95
C LEU A 381 -16.25 0.32 2.47
N ASN A 382 -14.97 0.68 2.59
CA ASN A 382 -14.56 2.03 2.97
C ASN A 382 -14.69 3.05 1.83
N GLY A 383 -15.08 2.65 0.62
CA GLY A 383 -15.22 3.56 -0.52
C GLY A 383 -13.98 3.62 -1.42
N ARG A 384 -12.94 2.81 -1.20
CA ARG A 384 -11.77 2.72 -2.08
C ARG A 384 -12.10 1.94 -3.35
N VAL A 385 -11.86 2.56 -4.50
CA VAL A 385 -11.98 1.94 -5.84
C VAL A 385 -10.61 1.92 -6.54
N ASN A 386 -10.27 0.83 -7.23
CA ASN A 386 -9.13 0.81 -8.16
C ASN A 386 -9.52 1.48 -9.48
N MET A 387 -8.88 2.60 -9.79
CA MET A 387 -9.13 3.38 -11.00
C MET A 387 -8.72 2.63 -12.27
N PHE A 388 -7.72 1.75 -12.22
CA PHE A 388 -7.36 0.93 -13.39
C PHE A 388 -8.40 -0.15 -13.73
N ALA A 389 -9.29 -0.49 -12.80
CA ALA A 389 -10.38 -1.41 -13.10
C ALA A 389 -11.54 -0.74 -13.86
N LEU A 390 -11.52 0.59 -13.99
CA LEU A 390 -12.45 1.38 -14.78
C LEU A 390 -11.88 1.67 -16.17
N ASN A 391 -12.70 1.49 -17.20
CA ASN A 391 -12.35 1.73 -18.59
C ASN A 391 -13.61 2.09 -19.40
N ASN A 392 -13.45 2.42 -20.68
CA ASN A 392 -14.55 2.86 -21.54
C ASN A 392 -15.73 1.87 -21.64
N LYS A 393 -15.53 0.58 -21.34
CA LYS A 393 -16.59 -0.44 -21.39
C LYS A 393 -17.47 -0.46 -20.13
N ASN A 394 -16.95 -0.06 -18.97
CA ASN A 394 -17.68 -0.15 -17.69
C ASN A 394 -17.88 1.20 -16.99
N LEU A 395 -17.19 2.26 -17.42
CA LEU A 395 -17.18 3.55 -16.71
C LEU A 395 -18.56 4.24 -16.68
N ASN A 396 -19.34 4.16 -17.76
CA ASN A 396 -20.72 4.68 -17.78
C ASN A 396 -21.58 4.00 -16.71
N ARG A 397 -21.58 2.66 -16.71
CA ARG A 397 -22.34 1.86 -15.75
C ARG A 397 -21.90 2.12 -14.31
N PHE A 398 -20.60 2.28 -14.07
CA PHE A 398 -20.11 2.61 -12.73
C PHE A 398 -20.63 3.99 -12.28
N ALA A 399 -20.56 5.01 -13.14
CA ALA A 399 -21.07 6.34 -12.82
C ALA A 399 -22.60 6.36 -12.59
N GLU A 400 -23.37 5.64 -13.41
CA GLU A 400 -24.81 5.46 -13.24
C GLU A 400 -25.16 4.74 -11.92
N ALA A 401 -24.40 3.69 -11.57
CA ALA A 401 -24.60 2.97 -10.32
C ALA A 401 -24.26 3.83 -9.10
N VAL A 402 -23.19 4.62 -9.16
CA VAL A 402 -22.84 5.60 -8.12
C VAL A 402 -23.93 6.65 -7.97
N HIS A 403 -24.43 7.19 -9.08
CA HIS A 403 -25.52 8.16 -9.09
C HIS A 403 -26.78 7.60 -8.42
N ASP A 404 -27.19 6.40 -8.82
CA ASP A 404 -28.33 5.69 -8.25
C ASP A 404 -28.12 5.39 -6.75
N ALA A 405 -26.94 4.91 -6.35
CA ALA A 405 -26.63 4.68 -4.94
C ALA A 405 -26.67 5.97 -4.11
N VAL A 406 -26.26 7.11 -4.67
CA VAL A 406 -26.33 8.40 -3.97
C VAL A 406 -27.77 8.86 -3.76
N LEU A 407 -28.66 8.62 -4.73
CA LEU A 407 -30.06 9.05 -4.66
C LEU A 407 -30.98 8.06 -3.91
N ASN A 408 -30.78 6.77 -4.16
CA ASN A 408 -31.77 5.73 -3.89
C ASN A 408 -31.29 4.68 -2.88
N CYS A 409 -30.00 4.67 -2.50
CA CYS A 409 -29.58 3.86 -1.37
C CYS A 409 -30.36 4.34 -0.14
N PRO A 410 -31.09 3.46 0.57
CA PRO A 410 -31.89 3.85 1.72
C PRO A 410 -31.01 4.46 2.83
N GLN A 411 -30.84 5.78 2.79
CA GLN A 411 -30.53 6.54 3.99
C GLN A 411 -31.80 6.53 4.82
N TYR A 412 -31.69 6.31 6.13
CA TYR A 412 -32.80 6.26 7.07
C TYR A 412 -33.93 7.22 6.65
N ARG A 413 -35.03 6.71 6.09
CA ARG A 413 -36.30 7.44 6.19
C ARG A 413 -36.54 7.55 7.68
N CYS A 414 -36.57 8.78 8.18
CA CYS A 414 -36.91 9.12 9.54
C CYS A 414 -38.17 8.33 9.96
N LEU A 415 -37.97 7.23 10.69
CA LEU A 415 -39.02 6.58 11.45
C LEU A 415 -39.01 7.24 12.82
N CYS A 416 -39.56 8.46 12.88
CA CYS A 416 -40.32 8.83 14.06
C CYS A 416 -41.39 7.73 14.24
N ASN A 417 -41.39 7.10 15.41
CA ASN A 417 -42.18 5.93 15.82
C ASN A 417 -41.49 4.58 15.55
N LEU A 418 -40.54 4.21 16.42
CA LEU A 418 -40.39 2.85 17.00
C LEU A 418 -39.09 2.76 17.83
N PHE A 419 -38.93 3.56 18.89
CA PHE A 419 -38.02 3.23 20.00
C PHE A 419 -38.51 3.92 21.28
N ILE A 420 -39.40 3.23 21.99
CA ILE A 420 -39.28 3.15 23.45
C ILE A 420 -38.47 1.87 23.68
N GLY A 421 -37.34 1.96 24.37
CA GLY A 421 -36.71 0.79 24.98
C GLY A 421 -35.30 0.45 24.49
N ASP A 422 -34.35 1.03 25.22
CA ASP A 422 -33.18 0.35 25.79
C ASP A 422 -31.87 0.21 24.99
N GLN A 423 -30.80 0.34 25.77
CA GLN A 423 -29.45 0.72 25.39
C GLN A 423 -28.57 -0.47 25.03
N SER A 424 -27.53 -0.17 24.24
CA SER A 424 -26.27 -0.91 24.11
C SER A 424 -26.35 -2.34 23.55
N HIS A 425 -25.65 -2.60 22.44
CA HIS A 425 -24.67 -3.68 22.28
C HIS A 425 -24.25 -3.82 20.81
N ASP A 426 -22.97 -4.11 20.62
CA ASP A 426 -22.27 -4.37 19.37
C ASP A 426 -23.03 -5.33 18.42
N MET A 427 -23.32 -4.86 17.21
CA MET A 427 -23.75 -5.73 16.12
C MET A 427 -22.52 -6.29 15.38
N THR A 428 -22.06 -7.45 15.82
CA THR A 428 -21.23 -8.34 15.00
C THR A 428 -22.14 -9.05 14.00
N ILE A 429 -21.99 -8.78 12.70
CA ILE A 429 -22.59 -9.60 11.64
C ILE A 429 -21.74 -10.86 11.53
N ALA A 430 -22.27 -11.98 12.04
CA ALA A 430 -21.66 -13.30 11.86
C ALA A 430 -22.03 -13.84 10.47
N VAL A 431 -21.03 -14.10 9.63
CA VAL A 431 -21.21 -14.83 8.36
C VAL A 431 -20.82 -16.29 8.62
N THR A 432 -21.81 -17.13 8.91
CA THR A 432 -21.58 -18.57 9.09
C THR A 432 -21.25 -19.22 7.73
N VAL A 433 -19.98 -19.56 7.50
CA VAL A 433 -19.59 -20.44 6.39
C VAL A 433 -19.63 -21.89 6.88
N THR A 434 -20.68 -22.63 6.53
CA THR A 434 -20.82 -24.05 6.88
C THR A 434 -19.95 -24.91 5.96
N LEU A 435 -18.77 -25.33 6.43
CA LEU A 435 -17.96 -26.38 5.78
C LEU A 435 -18.54 -27.76 6.15
N ASN A 436 -19.31 -28.35 5.24
CA ASN A 436 -19.78 -29.73 5.36
C ASN A 436 -18.64 -30.71 5.04
N HIS A 437 -17.94 -31.21 6.06
CA HIS A 437 -17.16 -32.44 5.95
C HIS A 437 -17.96 -33.61 6.51
N LYS A 438 -18.63 -34.35 5.61
CA LYS A 438 -19.02 -35.73 5.89
C LYS A 438 -17.81 -36.62 5.65
N ILE A 439 -17.18 -37.07 6.72
CA ILE A 439 -16.29 -38.23 6.70
C ILE A 439 -17.19 -39.47 6.76
N LYS A 440 -17.00 -40.40 5.83
CA LYS A 440 -17.48 -41.78 5.92
C LYS A 440 -16.29 -42.68 6.20
#